data_AF-A0A9R0JVT1-F1
#
_entry.id   AF-A0A9R0JVT1-F1
#
_cell.length_a   1.000
_cell.length_b   1.000
_cell.length_c   1.000
_cell.angle_alpha   90.00
_cell.angle_beta   90.00
_cell.angle_gamma   90.00
#
_symmetry.space_group_name_H-M   'P 1'
#
loop_
_entity.id
_entity.type
_entity.pdbx_description
1 polymer ?
#
loop_
_entity_poly.entity_id
_entity_poly.type
_entity_poly.pdbx_seq_one_letter_code
_entity_poly.pdbx_strand_id
1 'polypeptide(L)'
;RQCSKLKDLKTAFLTDDATTICLEILEKGDLQVAGKEREAQLSLQFRDIATIVMENTINPDTKRPYSITMIERLMHDIHFVVDPHNSSKKQALDVIHRLVKKFPIKRSPMRLRLTVGEQNFSTVLEKLGTWNGEIVTMDESGTQFSVVCEVDPGLYRQCNWLVRDLQGTLELVAPSVHAGEAACI
;
A
#
# COMPACT_ATOMS: atom_id res chain seq x y z
N ARG A 1 -16.08 -1.74 -39.76
CA ARG A 1 -17.49 -1.57 -39.32
C ARG A 1 -18.30 -2.70 -39.94
N GLN A 2 -18.80 -3.62 -39.13
CA GLN A 2 -19.63 -4.73 -39.60
C GLN A 2 -21.08 -4.35 -39.31
N CYS A 3 -21.85 -4.03 -40.35
CA CYS A 3 -23.28 -3.79 -40.20
C CYS A 3 -24.03 -5.11 -40.30
N SER A 4 -24.99 -5.33 -39.40
CA SER A 4 -25.87 -6.50 -39.42
C SER A 4 -26.70 -6.54 -40.70
N LYS A 5 -26.93 -7.73 -41.26
CA LYS A 5 -27.72 -7.88 -42.49
C LYS A 5 -29.20 -7.62 -42.17
N LEU A 6 -29.93 -6.99 -43.09
CA LEU A 6 -31.37 -6.66 -42.94
C LEU A 6 -32.25 -7.89 -42.62
N LYS A 7 -31.84 -9.09 -43.05
CA LYS A 7 -32.54 -10.35 -42.76
C LYS A 7 -32.44 -10.74 -41.29
N ASP A 8 -31.31 -10.46 -40.66
CA ASP A 8 -31.05 -10.83 -39.25
C ASP A 8 -31.83 -9.89 -38.32
N LEU A 9 -31.94 -8.60 -38.69
CA LEU A 9 -32.74 -7.60 -37.97
C LEU A 9 -34.24 -7.93 -37.96
N LYS A 10 -34.82 -8.27 -39.13
CA LYS A 10 -36.23 -8.68 -39.21
C LYS A 10 -36.53 -9.96 -38.45
N THR A 11 -35.57 -10.89 -38.36
CA THR A 11 -35.76 -12.15 -37.64
C THR A 11 -35.69 -11.96 -36.12
N ALA A 12 -34.81 -11.06 -35.65
CA ALA A 12 -34.59 -10.84 -34.22
C ALA A 12 -35.55 -9.80 -33.59
N PHE A 13 -35.87 -8.72 -34.31
CA PHE A 13 -36.66 -7.59 -33.80
C PHE A 13 -38.02 -7.43 -34.49
N LEU A 14 -38.36 -8.32 -35.44
CA LEU A 14 -39.62 -8.31 -36.21
C LEU A 14 -39.88 -7.01 -37.02
N THR A 15 -38.93 -6.07 -37.03
CA THR A 15 -38.97 -4.78 -37.71
C THR A 15 -37.66 -4.51 -38.45
N ASP A 16 -37.69 -3.66 -39.48
CA ASP A 16 -36.52 -3.13 -40.18
C ASP A 16 -36.26 -1.65 -39.91
N ASP A 17 -37.07 -1.01 -39.08
CA ASP A 17 -36.81 0.37 -38.67
C ASP A 17 -35.66 0.42 -37.64
N ALA A 18 -34.52 0.96 -38.06
CA ALA A 18 -33.31 1.06 -37.23
C ALA A 18 -33.54 1.89 -35.95
N THR A 19 -34.47 2.85 -35.97
CA THR A 19 -34.75 3.73 -34.81
C THR A 19 -35.48 2.96 -33.71
N THR A 20 -36.50 2.20 -34.08
CA THR A 20 -37.28 1.35 -33.18
C THR A 20 -36.41 0.24 -32.58
N ILE A 21 -35.53 -0.36 -33.40
CA ILE A 21 -34.56 -1.36 -32.94
C ILE A 21 -33.56 -0.75 -31.94
N CYS A 22 -33.03 0.45 -32.21
CA CYS A 22 -32.12 1.13 -31.29
C CYS A 22 -32.77 1.43 -29.94
N LEU A 23 -34.04 1.86 -29.92
CA LEU A 23 -34.78 2.09 -28.69
C LEU A 23 -34.98 0.79 -27.91
N GLU A 24 -35.38 -0.29 -28.59
CA GLU A 24 -35.56 -1.60 -27.95
C GLU A 24 -34.24 -2.18 -27.42
N ILE A 25 -33.12 -1.98 -28.12
CA ILE A 25 -31.78 -2.37 -27.65
C ILE A 25 -31.36 -1.52 -26.45
N LEU A 26 -31.67 -0.22 -26.41
CA LEU A 26 -31.35 0.63 -25.27
C LEU A 26 -32.22 0.32 -24.05
N GLU A 27 -33.48 -0.09 -24.25
CA GLU A 27 -34.41 -0.44 -23.17
C GLU A 27 -34.19 -1.87 -22.63
N LYS A 28 -33.89 -2.84 -23.49
CA LYS A 28 -33.77 -4.27 -23.12
C LYS A 28 -32.32 -4.78 -23.09
N GLY A 29 -31.39 -4.05 -23.70
CA GLY A 29 -30.00 -4.47 -23.78
C GLY A 29 -29.23 -4.10 -22.52
N ASP A 30 -28.45 -5.05 -22.00
CA ASP A 30 -27.48 -4.77 -20.97
C ASP A 30 -26.30 -3.98 -21.55
N LEU A 31 -26.07 -2.78 -21.01
CA LEU A 31 -24.98 -1.91 -21.42
C LEU A 31 -23.62 -2.53 -21.04
N GLN A 32 -22.89 -3.06 -22.02
CA GLN A 32 -21.57 -3.68 -21.85
C GLN A 32 -20.50 -2.70 -21.28
N VAL A 33 -20.79 -1.41 -21.24
CA VAL A 33 -19.95 -0.37 -20.61
C VAL A 33 -19.74 -0.67 -19.12
N ALA A 34 -20.75 -1.21 -18.42
CA ALA A 34 -20.62 -1.61 -17.03
C ALA A 34 -19.51 -2.66 -16.80
N GLY A 35 -19.28 -3.54 -17.78
CA GLY A 35 -18.20 -4.54 -17.73
C GLY A 35 -16.81 -3.91 -17.87
N LYS A 36 -16.64 -3.00 -18.83
CA LYS A 36 -15.37 -2.28 -19.05
C LYS A 36 -15.05 -1.31 -17.92
N GLU A 37 -16.05 -0.61 -17.39
CA GLU A 37 -15.89 0.27 -16.22
C GLU A 37 -15.49 -0.54 -14.99
N ARG A 38 -16.10 -1.71 -14.78
CA ARG A 38 -15.72 -2.61 -13.69
C ARG A 38 -14.29 -3.11 -13.82
N GLU A 39 -13.86 -3.50 -15.01
CA GLU A 39 -12.48 -3.93 -15.27
C GLU A 39 -11.47 -2.78 -15.06
N ALA A 40 -11.82 -1.57 -15.50
CA ALA A 40 -11.01 -0.38 -15.26
C ALA A 40 -10.89 -0.07 -13.76
N GLN A 41 -11.99 -0.15 -13.01
CA GLN A 41 -11.98 0.04 -11.55
C GLN A 41 -11.11 -0.99 -10.83
N LEU A 42 -11.22 -2.27 -11.21
CA LEU A 42 -10.39 -3.34 -10.66
C LEU A 42 -8.91 -3.11 -10.96
N SER A 43 -8.59 -2.68 -12.19
CA SER A 43 -7.21 -2.40 -12.62
C SER A 43 -6.61 -1.21 -11.88
N LEU A 44 -7.41 -0.15 -11.66
CA LEU A 44 -7.01 1.01 -10.86
C LEU A 44 -6.75 0.59 -9.41
N GLN A 45 -7.67 -0.15 -8.81
CA GLN A 45 -7.53 -0.62 -7.44
C GLN A 45 -6.33 -1.56 -7.28
N PHE A 46 -6.06 -2.44 -8.25
CA PHE A 46 -4.87 -3.28 -8.28
C PHE A 46 -3.58 -2.44 -8.24
N ARG A 47 -3.51 -1.40 -9.07
CA ARG A 47 -2.35 -0.51 -9.14
C ARG A 47 -2.21 0.34 -7.87
N ASP A 48 -3.30 0.77 -7.27
CA ASP A 48 -3.29 1.48 -5.99
C ASP A 48 -2.75 0.57 -4.87
N ILE A 49 -3.18 -0.69 -4.84
CA ILE A 49 -2.65 -1.69 -3.90
C ILE A 49 -1.15 -1.89 -4.13
N ALA A 50 -0.72 -2.08 -5.38
CA ALA A 50 0.70 -2.24 -5.71
C ALA A 50 1.55 -1.04 -5.29
N THR A 51 1.03 0.19 -5.47
CA THR A 51 1.68 1.43 -5.05
C THR A 51 1.83 1.50 -3.53
N ILE A 52 0.78 1.19 -2.78
CA ILE A 52 0.84 1.16 -1.31
C ILE A 52 1.84 0.10 -0.83
N VAL A 53 1.86 -1.08 -1.44
CA VAL A 53 2.80 -2.15 -1.10
C VAL A 53 4.24 -1.71 -1.39
N MET A 54 4.48 -1.05 -2.53
CA MET A 54 5.78 -0.49 -2.89
C MET A 54 6.29 0.50 -1.85
N GLU A 55 5.46 1.46 -1.42
CA GLU A 55 5.83 2.48 -0.43
C GLU A 55 6.10 1.88 0.96
N ASN A 56 5.46 0.76 1.28
CA ASN A 56 5.53 0.13 2.61
C ASN A 56 6.49 -1.07 2.67
N THR A 57 7.24 -1.36 1.61
CA THR A 57 8.17 -2.50 1.56
C THR A 57 9.54 -2.11 1.04
N ILE A 58 10.57 -2.79 1.54
CA ILE A 58 11.97 -2.62 1.15
C ILE A 58 12.63 -3.98 0.94
N ASN A 59 13.66 -4.00 0.12
CA ASN A 59 14.56 -5.13 0.03
C ASN A 59 15.47 -5.15 1.27
N PRO A 60 15.60 -6.28 1.99
CA PRO A 60 16.37 -6.37 3.22
C PRO A 60 17.89 -6.18 3.00
N ASP A 61 18.41 -6.54 1.83
CA ASP A 61 19.83 -6.48 1.51
C ASP A 61 20.25 -5.08 1.04
N THR A 62 19.44 -4.46 0.17
CA THR A 62 19.78 -3.15 -0.43
C THR A 62 19.16 -1.97 0.32
N LYS A 63 18.23 -2.22 1.26
CA LYS A 63 17.37 -1.24 1.93
C LYS A 63 16.52 -0.37 0.98
N ARG A 64 16.52 -0.63 -0.33
CA ARG A 64 15.77 0.15 -1.34
C ARG A 64 14.36 -0.40 -1.54
N PRO A 65 13.37 0.47 -1.86
CA PRO A 65 12.05 0.02 -2.25
C PRO A 65 12.10 -0.73 -3.59
N TYR A 66 11.18 -1.67 -3.77
CA TYR A 66 10.98 -2.32 -5.07
C TYR A 66 10.28 -1.38 -6.05
N SER A 67 10.37 -1.63 -7.36
CA SER A 67 9.57 -0.90 -8.34
C SER A 67 8.12 -1.39 -8.34
N ILE A 68 7.18 -0.53 -8.74
CA ILE A 68 5.76 -0.90 -8.90
C ILE A 68 5.62 -2.13 -9.80
N THR A 69 6.31 -2.14 -10.94
CA THR A 69 6.29 -3.27 -11.89
C THR A 69 6.77 -4.60 -11.29
N MET A 70 7.70 -4.57 -10.34
CA MET A 70 8.14 -5.78 -9.64
C MET A 70 7.07 -6.25 -8.66
N ILE A 71 6.46 -5.33 -7.91
CA ILE A 71 5.36 -5.66 -7.00
C ILE A 71 4.15 -6.22 -7.77
N GLU A 72 3.78 -5.66 -8.92
CA GLU A 72 2.71 -6.17 -9.78
C GLU A 72 2.98 -7.62 -10.20
N ARG A 73 4.20 -7.92 -10.66
CA ARG A 73 4.60 -9.30 -10.99
C ARG A 73 4.48 -10.24 -9.79
N LEU A 74 4.97 -9.81 -8.63
CA LEU A 74 4.89 -10.60 -7.40
C LEU A 74 3.44 -10.83 -6.95
N MET A 75 2.56 -9.85 -7.14
CA MET A 75 1.12 -9.96 -6.89
C MET A 75 0.47 -10.99 -7.82
N HIS A 76 0.88 -11.03 -9.09
CA HIS A 76 0.47 -12.08 -10.03
C HIS A 76 1.01 -13.46 -9.65
N ASP A 77 2.26 -13.57 -9.21
CA ASP A 77 2.86 -14.85 -8.79
C ASP A 77 2.14 -15.46 -7.59
N ILE A 78 1.68 -14.64 -6.65
CA ILE A 78 0.86 -15.10 -5.51
C ILE A 78 -0.62 -15.29 -5.88
N HIS A 79 -1.00 -15.07 -7.14
CA HIS A 79 -2.37 -15.16 -7.65
C HIS A 79 -3.34 -14.31 -6.83
N PHE A 80 -2.94 -13.08 -6.50
CA PHE A 80 -3.78 -12.18 -5.73
C PHE A 80 -4.95 -11.66 -6.57
N VAL A 81 -6.16 -11.78 -6.04
CA VAL A 81 -7.39 -11.28 -6.66
C VAL A 81 -7.89 -10.09 -5.84
N VAL A 82 -8.13 -8.97 -6.53
CA VAL A 82 -8.63 -7.74 -5.91
C VAL A 82 -10.10 -7.88 -5.57
N ASP A 83 -10.45 -7.45 -4.35
CA ASP A 83 -11.83 -7.38 -3.89
C ASP A 83 -12.35 -5.92 -3.97
N PRO A 84 -13.35 -5.60 -4.80
CA PRO A 84 -13.94 -4.26 -4.88
C PRO A 84 -14.49 -3.72 -3.57
N HIS A 85 -14.94 -4.59 -2.66
CA HIS A 85 -15.62 -4.17 -1.44
C HIS A 85 -14.67 -3.86 -0.29
N ASN A 86 -13.42 -4.31 -0.37
CA ASN A 86 -12.39 -4.05 0.63
C ASN A 86 -11.54 -2.84 0.25
N SER A 87 -11.12 -2.05 1.24
CA SER A 87 -10.23 -0.92 0.98
C SER A 87 -8.84 -1.35 0.49
N SER A 88 -8.22 -0.55 -0.39
CA SER A 88 -6.88 -0.81 -0.94
C SER A 88 -5.83 -0.95 0.16
N LYS A 89 -5.93 -0.18 1.25
CA LYS A 89 -5.02 -0.26 2.40
C LYS A 89 -5.07 -1.60 3.11
N LYS A 90 -6.29 -2.12 3.36
CA LYS A 90 -6.47 -3.41 4.02
C LYS A 90 -5.94 -4.55 3.15
N GLN A 91 -6.23 -4.50 1.86
CA GLN A 91 -5.72 -5.47 0.88
C GLN A 91 -4.20 -5.42 0.75
N ALA A 92 -3.60 -4.22 0.71
CA ALA A 92 -2.15 -4.04 0.67
C ALA A 92 -1.46 -4.70 1.87
N LEU A 93 -2.01 -4.56 3.08
CA LEU A 93 -1.47 -5.23 4.26
C LEU A 93 -1.52 -6.76 4.10
N ASP A 94 -2.62 -7.33 3.61
CA ASP A 94 -2.71 -8.77 3.36
C ASP A 94 -1.69 -9.24 2.32
N VAL A 95 -1.52 -8.49 1.23
CA VAL A 95 -0.51 -8.74 0.19
C VAL A 95 0.89 -8.73 0.79
N ILE A 96 1.25 -7.73 1.60
CA ILE A 96 2.57 -7.65 2.26
C ILE A 96 2.82 -8.91 3.09
N HIS A 97 1.86 -9.35 3.91
CA HIS A 97 2.03 -10.55 4.73
C HIS A 97 2.23 -11.82 3.89
N ARG A 98 1.58 -11.93 2.71
CA ARG A 98 1.79 -13.05 1.79
C ARG A 98 3.14 -12.99 1.09
N LEU A 99 3.56 -11.79 0.68
CA LEU A 99 4.81 -11.55 -0.02
C LEU A 99 6.03 -11.83 0.86
N VAL A 100 6.03 -11.33 2.10
CA VAL A 100 7.12 -11.54 3.09
C VAL A 100 7.36 -13.04 3.37
N LYS A 101 6.32 -13.89 3.27
CA LYS A 101 6.45 -15.33 3.49
C LYS A 101 7.13 -16.08 2.35
N LYS A 102 7.01 -15.58 1.11
CA LYS A 102 7.49 -16.26 -0.10
C LYS A 102 8.76 -15.64 -0.69
N PHE A 103 8.97 -14.35 -0.45
CA PHE A 103 10.03 -13.57 -1.07
C PHE A 103 10.82 -12.81 0.00
N PRO A 104 12.10 -12.46 -0.26
CA PRO A 104 12.92 -11.65 0.63
C PRO A 104 12.47 -10.18 0.59
N ILE A 105 11.28 -9.91 1.10
CA ILE A 105 10.67 -8.59 1.17
C ILE A 105 10.47 -8.30 2.65
N LYS A 106 10.93 -7.13 3.11
CA LYS A 106 10.72 -6.67 4.48
C LYS A 106 9.79 -5.47 4.45
N ARG A 107 8.96 -5.34 5.48
CA ARG A 107 8.18 -4.12 5.68
C ARG A 107 9.13 -2.95 5.96
N SER A 108 8.85 -1.78 5.40
CA SER A 108 9.64 -0.58 5.68
C SER A 108 9.57 -0.27 7.17
N PRO A 109 10.72 -0.09 7.85
CA PRO A 109 10.73 0.35 9.23
C PRO A 109 10.24 1.79 9.32
N MET A 110 9.74 2.13 10.51
CA MET A 110 9.30 3.47 10.87
C MET A 110 10.41 4.14 11.66
N ARG A 111 10.75 5.39 11.32
CA ARG A 111 11.69 6.20 12.09
C ARG A 111 10.96 6.98 13.17
N LEU A 112 11.32 6.71 14.41
CA LEU A 112 10.74 7.34 15.59
C LEU A 112 11.83 8.09 16.34
N ARG A 113 11.50 9.28 16.83
CA ARG A 113 12.31 10.03 17.79
C ARG A 113 11.62 9.93 19.15
N LEU A 114 12.32 9.35 20.11
CA LEU A 114 11.89 9.24 21.49
C LEU A 114 12.70 10.24 22.30
N THR A 115 12.02 11.13 23.03
CA THR A 115 12.67 12.04 23.97
C THR A 115 12.22 11.70 25.37
N VAL A 116 13.17 11.39 26.25
CA VAL A 116 12.94 11.01 27.65
C VAL A 116 13.94 11.71 28.57
N GLY A 117 13.63 11.79 29.86
CA GLY A 117 14.60 12.23 30.87
C GLY A 117 15.73 11.22 31.05
N GLU A 118 16.89 11.69 31.50
CA GLU A 118 18.13 10.90 31.71
C GLU A 118 17.88 9.60 32.50
N GLN A 119 17.16 9.70 33.61
CA GLN A 119 16.83 8.57 34.49
C GLN A 119 16.05 7.43 33.82
N ASN A 120 15.35 7.70 32.72
CA ASN A 120 14.51 6.73 32.03
C ASN A 120 15.16 6.19 30.74
N PHE A 121 16.33 6.70 30.37
CA PHE A 121 16.98 6.40 29.09
C PHE A 121 17.48 4.95 28.99
N SER A 122 18.06 4.40 30.06
CA SER A 122 18.52 3.01 30.11
C SER A 122 17.36 2.02 29.86
N THR A 123 16.21 2.26 30.48
CA THR A 123 14.99 1.46 30.29
C THR A 123 14.51 1.49 28.84
N VAL A 124 14.57 2.65 28.18
CA VAL A 124 14.20 2.77 26.76
C VAL A 124 15.16 1.98 25.88
N LEU A 125 16.46 2.08 26.13
CA LEU A 125 17.49 1.32 25.41
C LEU A 125 17.29 -0.19 25.51
N GLU A 126 17.03 -0.71 26.71
CA GLU A 126 16.78 -2.15 26.92
C GLU A 126 15.52 -2.63 26.19
N LYS A 127 14.45 -1.83 26.23
CA LYS A 127 13.20 -2.13 25.53
C LYS A 127 13.37 -2.07 24.01
N LEU A 128 14.09 -1.07 23.49
CA LEU A 128 14.41 -0.97 22.07
C LEU A 128 15.23 -2.16 21.58
N GLY A 129 16.20 -2.62 22.38
CA GLY A 129 16.96 -3.84 22.10
C GLY A 129 16.07 -5.09 22.06
N THR A 130 15.11 -5.20 22.98
CA THR A 130 14.11 -6.29 22.99
C THR A 130 13.23 -6.29 21.74
N TRP A 131 12.96 -5.11 21.18
CA TRP A 131 12.13 -4.91 20.00
C TRP A 131 12.88 -4.99 18.67
N ASN A 132 14.17 -5.33 18.70
CA ASN A 132 15.06 -5.33 17.53
C ASN A 132 15.06 -3.96 16.80
N GLY A 133 14.90 -2.86 17.53
CA GLY A 133 14.99 -1.52 16.97
C GLY A 133 16.44 -1.17 16.62
N GLU A 134 16.69 -0.72 15.39
CA GLU A 134 18.00 -0.21 14.97
C GLU A 134 18.12 1.25 15.41
N ILE A 135 19.08 1.55 16.28
CA ILE A 135 19.31 2.93 16.76
C ILE A 135 20.13 3.66 15.69
N VAL A 136 19.60 4.76 15.16
CA VAL A 136 20.23 5.53 14.08
C VAL A 136 21.10 6.63 14.67
N THR A 137 20.54 7.45 15.57
CA THR A 137 21.25 8.54 16.24
C THR A 137 20.78 8.69 17.68
N MET A 138 21.68 9.20 18.52
CA MET A 138 21.39 9.58 19.90
C MET A 138 21.93 10.98 20.10
N ASP A 139 21.07 11.89 20.55
CA ASP A 139 21.42 13.27 20.85
C ASP A 139 21.10 13.55 22.32
N GLU A 140 22.12 13.99 23.05
CA GLU A 140 22.02 14.42 24.44
C GLU A 140 21.92 15.95 24.47
N SER A 141 20.84 16.48 25.03
CA SER A 141 20.61 17.92 25.15
C SER A 141 20.32 18.27 26.60
N GLY A 142 21.40 18.37 27.40
CA GLY A 142 21.34 18.79 28.80
C GLY A 142 20.59 17.81 29.69
N THR A 143 19.31 18.08 29.98
CA THR A 143 18.47 17.27 30.88
C THR A 143 17.54 16.30 30.15
N GLN A 144 17.56 16.29 28.81
CA GLN A 144 16.75 15.41 27.99
C GLN A 144 17.62 14.63 27.01
N PHE A 145 17.29 13.35 26.87
CA PHE A 145 17.91 12.44 25.92
C PHE A 145 16.94 12.18 24.78
N SER A 146 17.40 12.34 23.56
CA SER A 146 16.64 12.00 22.37
C SER A 146 17.32 10.89 21.58
N VAL A 147 16.55 9.87 21.23
CA VAL A 147 17.01 8.73 20.44
C VAL A 147 16.15 8.59 19.20
N VAL A 148 16.80 8.52 18.04
CA VAL A 148 16.14 8.20 16.78
C VAL A 148 16.38 6.72 16.47
N CYS A 149 15.30 5.95 16.38
CA CYS A 149 15.36 4.53 16.08
C CYS A 149 14.46 4.14 14.91
N GLU A 150 14.86 3.09 14.20
CA GLU A 150 14.08 2.39 13.19
C GLU A 150 13.43 1.14 13.81
N VAL A 151 12.10 1.09 13.81
CA VAL A 151 11.31 -0.01 14.39
C VAL A 151 10.22 -0.48 13.43
N ASP A 152 9.74 -1.71 13.62
CA ASP A 152 8.58 -2.19 12.85
C ASP A 152 7.32 -1.36 13.18
N PRO A 153 6.51 -0.95 12.17
CA PRO A 153 5.30 -0.17 12.40
C PRO A 153 4.28 -0.84 13.36
N GLY A 154 4.28 -2.17 13.47
CA GLY A 154 3.43 -2.91 14.40
C GLY A 154 3.74 -2.64 15.87
N LEU A 155 4.98 -2.25 16.18
CA LEU A 155 5.44 -1.95 17.53
C LEU A 155 5.15 -0.51 17.97
N TYR A 156 4.72 0.36 17.04
CA TYR A 156 4.44 1.78 17.33
C TYR A 156 3.54 1.98 18.56
N ARG A 157 2.50 1.14 18.71
CA ARG A 157 1.57 1.25 19.86
C ARG A 157 2.28 0.97 21.20
N GLN A 158 3.19 0.00 21.22
CA GLN A 158 3.96 -0.37 22.40
C GLN A 158 5.00 0.72 22.72
N CYS A 159 5.70 1.23 21.69
CA CYS A 159 6.63 2.35 21.84
C CYS A 159 5.94 3.60 22.40
N ASN A 160 4.81 4.00 21.81
CA ASN A 160 4.06 5.18 22.27
C ASN A 160 3.55 5.02 23.70
N TRP A 161 3.12 3.81 24.09
CA TRP A 161 2.70 3.56 25.46
C TRP A 161 3.89 3.67 26.44
N LEU A 162 5.03 3.04 26.14
CA LEU A 162 6.23 3.08 26.96
C LEU A 162 6.74 4.52 27.16
N VAL A 163 6.84 5.29 26.07
CA VAL A 163 7.34 6.66 26.15
C VAL A 163 6.41 7.54 27.00
N ARG A 164 5.09 7.36 26.88
CA ARG A 164 4.13 8.11 27.69
C ARG A 164 4.19 7.75 29.17
N ASP A 165 4.38 6.47 29.50
CA ASP A 165 4.54 6.00 30.88
C ASP A 165 5.79 6.62 31.54
N LEU A 166 6.87 6.74 30.77
CA LEU A 166 8.12 7.38 31.18
C LEU A 166 8.11 8.91 31.09
N GLN A 167 6.93 9.53 30.91
CA GLN A 167 6.74 10.98 30.76
C GLN A 167 7.55 11.63 29.62
N GLY A 168 7.86 10.85 28.59
CA GLY A 168 8.56 11.32 27.40
C GLY A 168 7.63 11.76 26.27
N THR A 169 8.24 12.20 25.17
CA THR A 169 7.56 12.52 23.92
C THR A 169 8.02 11.58 22.80
N LEU A 170 7.05 11.07 22.03
CA LEU A 170 7.31 10.26 20.84
C LEU A 170 6.92 11.08 19.62
N GLU A 171 7.87 11.29 18.71
CA GLU A 171 7.66 11.97 17.45
C GLU A 171 7.92 11.03 16.28
N LEU A 172 7.07 11.12 15.26
CA LEU A 172 7.35 10.48 13.99
C LEU A 172 8.40 11.32 13.26
N VAL A 173 9.59 10.76 13.05
CA VAL A 173 10.54 11.38 12.13
C VAL A 173 10.12 10.92 10.76
N ALA A 174 9.80 11.86 9.87
CA ALA A 174 9.61 11.52 8.47
C ALA A 174 10.81 10.67 8.05
N PRO A 175 10.62 9.51 7.38
CA PRO A 175 11.75 8.83 6.81
C PRO A 175 12.48 9.90 6.00
N SER A 176 13.76 10.15 6.31
CA SER A 176 14.63 10.78 5.31
C SER A 176 14.49 9.84 4.12
N VAL A 177 13.58 10.20 3.21
CA VAL A 177 13.42 9.59 1.90
C VAL A 177 14.85 9.40 1.45
N HIS A 178 15.24 8.15 1.24
CA HIS A 178 16.53 7.76 0.73
C HIS A 178 17.08 8.92 -0.10
N ALA A 179 18.02 9.67 0.49
CA ALA A 179 18.64 10.82 -0.13
C ALA A 179 19.58 10.25 -1.19
N GLY A 180 18.97 9.76 -2.26
CA GLY A 180 19.55 9.39 -3.52
C GLY A 180 18.67 10.08 -4.55
N GLU A 181 19.07 11.30 -4.88
CA GLU A 181 18.78 12.00 -6.13
C GLU A 181 17.61 11.42 -6.95
N ALA A 182 16.40 11.84 -6.62
CA ALA A 182 15.42 12.08 -7.67
C ALA A 182 15.77 13.45 -8.27
N ALA A 183 16.80 13.44 -9.13
CA ALA A 183 17.04 14.53 -10.04
C ALA A 183 15.77 14.75 -10.87
N CYS A 184 15.32 15.99 -10.91
CA CYS A 184 14.34 16.46 -11.87
C CYS A 184 14.77 16.06 -13.28
N ILE A 185 13.93 15.31 -14.00
CA ILE A 185 13.79 15.40 -15.46
C ILE A 185 12.34 15.15 -15.82
#